data_AF-A0A897NEB2-F1
#
_entry.id   AF-A0A897NEB2-F1
#
_cell.length_a   1.000
_cell.length_b   1.000
_cell.length_c   1.000
_cell.angle_alpha   90.00
_cell.angle_beta   90.00
_cell.angle_gamma   90.00
#
_symmetry.space_group_name_H-M   'P 1'
#
loop_
_entity.id
_entity.type
_entity.pdbx_description
1 polymer ?
#
loop_
_entity_poly.entity_id
_entity_poly.type
_entity_poly.pdbx_seq_one_letter_code
_entity_poly.pdbx_strand_id
1 'polypeptide(L)'
;MFGVFRRLKIGFGMARRSGRVLRAHPNLLILPLLGGIAGIAFVATLFGALYAGGVYDSGGAMLYVALFVIYLVETFVASFFAAALVAATRSVFHGDEPTVAGAMRQAWDHKWPLLVWSVIAAVVGVIIQAIESQDNIVAEVLAGLFAVAWSVMTYFVVPVIVFEDTSVTGMFSESARTFKDTWGESIGAMGAINLVTFAFVLVGALLGVVTFLVVPSGIGVAAAVVVGLSGIVLGLLIGKSLTGIAKTALYVYATEQTAPEFFEDMDFSGLGGDRGSSSVGGRI
;
A
#
# COMPACT_ATOMS: atom_id res chain seq x y z
N MET A 1 -3.87 -28.14 -2.99
CA MET A 1 -5.09 -27.37 -3.35
C MET A 1 -5.76 -26.71 -2.14
N PHE A 2 -5.88 -27.39 -0.98
CA PHE A 2 -6.54 -26.86 0.22
C PHE A 2 -5.91 -25.59 0.84
N GLY A 3 -4.58 -25.40 0.73
CA GLY A 3 -3.89 -24.21 1.27
C GLY A 3 -4.19 -22.90 0.55
N VAL A 4 -4.33 -22.92 -0.79
CA VAL A 4 -4.58 -21.71 -1.59
C VAL A 4 -5.98 -21.15 -1.31
N PHE A 5 -6.99 -22.02 -1.26
CA PHE A 5 -8.36 -21.61 -0.96
C PHE A 5 -8.50 -21.02 0.45
N ARG A 6 -7.83 -21.61 1.45
CA ARG A 6 -7.78 -21.06 2.81
C ARG A 6 -7.17 -19.66 2.82
N ARG A 7 -6.04 -19.45 2.14
CA ARG A 7 -5.37 -18.14 2.03
C ARG A 7 -6.24 -17.09 1.34
N LEU A 8 -6.94 -17.47 0.27
CA LEU A 8 -7.91 -16.60 -0.39
C LEU A 8 -9.07 -16.24 0.54
N LYS A 9 -9.63 -17.21 1.28
CA LYS A 9 -10.70 -16.96 2.24
C LYS A 9 -10.29 -15.97 3.33
N ILE A 10 -9.06 -16.11 3.86
CA ILE A 10 -8.47 -15.15 4.81
C ILE A 10 -8.36 -13.76 4.17
N GLY A 11 -7.81 -13.68 2.96
CA GLY A 11 -7.65 -12.43 2.24
C GLY A 11 -8.96 -11.70 1.94
N PHE A 12 -9.99 -12.43 1.50
CA PHE A 12 -11.34 -11.88 1.34
C PHE A 12 -11.94 -11.45 2.68
N GLY A 13 -11.65 -12.17 3.76
CA GLY A 13 -12.00 -11.78 5.12
C GLY A 13 -11.37 -10.45 5.54
N MET A 14 -10.09 -10.24 5.22
CA MET A 14 -9.38 -8.96 5.44
C MET A 14 -10.00 -7.83 4.61
N ALA A 15 -10.26 -8.07 3.32
CA ALA A 15 -10.87 -7.09 2.43
C ALA A 15 -12.27 -6.67 2.92
N ARG A 16 -13.11 -7.64 3.31
CA ARG A 16 -14.45 -7.38 3.83
C ARG A 16 -14.43 -6.55 5.09
N ARG A 17 -13.54 -6.86 6.04
CA ARG A 17 -13.41 -6.13 7.32
C ARG A 17 -12.87 -4.73 7.12
N SER A 18 -11.84 -4.59 6.29
CA SER A 18 -11.33 -3.29 5.86
C SER A 18 -12.44 -2.46 5.18
N GLY A 19 -13.33 -3.11 4.43
CA GLY A 19 -14.50 -2.47 3.83
C GLY A 19 -15.58 -2.07 4.84
N ARG A 20 -15.68 -2.74 6.01
CA ARG A 20 -16.54 -2.27 7.12
C ARG A 20 -15.97 -1.01 7.73
N VAL A 21 -14.67 -0.98 8.01
CA VAL A 21 -13.95 0.21 8.50
C VAL A 21 -14.16 1.39 7.55
N LEU A 22 -13.91 1.18 6.26
CA LEU A 22 -14.06 2.22 5.24
C LEU A 22 -15.51 2.72 5.08
N ARG A 23 -16.50 1.84 5.30
CA ARG A 23 -17.92 2.22 5.29
C ARG A 23 -18.30 3.04 6.53
N ALA A 24 -17.74 2.70 7.69
CA ALA A 24 -17.95 3.45 8.92
C ALA A 24 -17.25 4.81 8.89
N HIS A 25 -16.04 4.88 8.31
CA HIS A 25 -15.21 6.07 8.23
C HIS A 25 -14.81 6.38 6.77
N PRO A 26 -15.72 6.90 5.94
CA PRO A 26 -15.46 7.17 4.52
C PRO A 26 -14.44 8.29 4.28
N ASN A 27 -14.19 9.13 5.29
CA ASN A 27 -13.15 10.15 5.26
C ASN A 27 -11.72 9.59 5.08
N LEU A 28 -11.49 8.31 5.38
CA LEU A 28 -10.22 7.62 5.11
C LEU A 28 -9.87 7.58 3.61
N LEU A 29 -10.86 7.71 2.70
CA LEU A 29 -10.62 7.80 1.25
C LEU A 29 -9.92 9.10 0.83
N ILE A 30 -10.02 10.16 1.65
CA ILE A 30 -9.43 11.46 1.34
C ILE A 30 -7.90 11.35 1.27
N LEU A 31 -7.29 10.51 2.12
CA LEU A 31 -5.84 10.35 2.18
C LEU A 31 -5.22 9.79 0.89
N PRO A 32 -5.65 8.64 0.35
CA PRO A 32 -5.16 8.19 -0.95
C PRO A 32 -5.58 9.11 -2.11
N LEU A 33 -6.72 9.82 -2.00
CA LEU A 33 -7.13 10.80 -3.01
C LEU A 33 -6.15 11.97 -3.07
N LEU A 34 -5.81 12.57 -1.92
CA LEU A 34 -4.82 13.63 -1.83
C LEU A 34 -3.44 13.16 -2.30
N GLY A 35 -3.04 11.93 -1.97
CA GLY A 35 -1.81 11.34 -2.47
C GLY A 35 -1.78 11.18 -3.99
N GLY A 36 -2.88 10.70 -4.58
CA GLY A 36 -3.01 10.60 -6.03
C GLY A 36 -2.95 11.97 -6.72
N ILE A 37 -3.67 12.97 -6.18
CA ILE A 37 -3.65 14.34 -6.70
C ILE A 37 -2.24 14.95 -6.58
N ALA A 38 -1.57 14.77 -5.44
CA ALA A 38 -0.23 15.29 -5.21
C ALA A 38 0.79 14.68 -6.18
N GLY A 39 0.76 13.37 -6.39
CA GLY A 39 1.64 12.70 -7.34
C GLY A 39 1.39 13.14 -8.79
N ILE A 40 0.13 13.17 -9.22
CA ILE A 40 -0.23 13.66 -10.57
C ILE A 40 0.21 15.11 -10.77
N ALA A 41 -0.04 15.99 -9.80
CA ALA A 41 0.35 17.40 -9.88
C ALA A 41 1.88 17.55 -9.98
N PHE A 42 2.63 16.76 -9.21
CA PHE A 42 4.08 16.77 -9.25
C PHE A 42 4.62 16.26 -10.59
N VAL A 43 4.15 15.11 -11.07
CA VAL A 43 4.54 14.57 -12.38
C VAL A 43 4.20 15.56 -13.48
N ALA A 44 2.98 16.11 -13.53
CA ALA A 44 2.57 17.06 -14.54
C ALA A 44 3.45 18.32 -14.54
N THR A 45 3.77 18.86 -13.37
CA THR A 45 4.62 20.04 -13.23
C THR A 45 6.04 19.77 -13.69
N LEU A 46 6.65 18.66 -13.24
CA LEU A 46 8.03 18.33 -13.58
C LEU A 46 8.16 17.94 -15.05
N PHE A 47 7.24 17.15 -15.58
CA PHE A 47 7.20 16.79 -17.00
C PHE A 47 7.02 18.04 -17.89
N GLY A 48 6.14 18.96 -17.49
CA GLY A 48 5.98 20.26 -18.15
C GLY A 48 7.26 21.09 -18.15
N ALA A 49 7.99 21.13 -17.03
CA ALA A 49 9.26 21.84 -16.93
C ALA A 49 10.35 21.20 -17.80
N LEU A 50 10.45 19.86 -17.82
CA LEU A 50 11.40 19.14 -18.69
C LEU A 50 11.11 19.39 -20.17
N TYR A 51 9.82 19.52 -20.53
CA TYR A 51 9.38 19.76 -21.90
C TYR A 51 9.71 21.18 -22.33
N ALA A 52 9.35 22.17 -21.51
CA ALA A 52 9.69 23.57 -21.76
C ALA A 52 11.21 23.82 -21.80
N GLY A 53 11.99 23.05 -21.04
CA GLY A 53 13.45 23.14 -20.98
C GLY A 53 14.20 22.37 -22.07
N GLY A 54 13.52 21.65 -22.96
CA GLY A 54 14.16 20.85 -24.02
C GLY A 54 14.97 19.65 -23.51
N VAL A 55 14.72 19.20 -22.27
CA VAL A 55 15.51 18.12 -21.65
C VAL A 55 15.19 16.76 -22.29
N TYR A 56 14.00 16.58 -22.84
CA TYR A 56 13.62 15.35 -23.55
C TYR A 56 14.50 15.04 -24.76
N ASP A 57 14.87 16.08 -25.51
CA ASP A 57 15.67 15.94 -26.72
C ASP A 57 17.14 15.64 -26.40
N SER A 58 17.57 15.86 -25.16
CA SER A 58 18.96 15.67 -24.74
C SER A 58 19.36 14.20 -24.56
N GLY A 59 18.40 13.28 -24.37
CA GLY A 59 18.61 11.82 -24.29
C GLY A 59 19.68 11.32 -23.30
N GLY A 60 20.19 12.19 -22.42
CA GLY A 60 21.42 11.99 -21.67
C GLY A 60 21.23 11.84 -20.16
N ALA A 61 22.33 11.90 -19.40
CA ALA A 61 22.34 11.73 -17.94
C ALA A 61 21.33 12.61 -17.20
N MET A 62 21.06 13.83 -17.70
CA MET A 62 20.09 14.75 -17.12
C MET A 62 18.66 14.18 -17.12
N LEU A 63 18.25 13.47 -18.17
CA LEU A 63 16.94 12.82 -18.23
C LEU A 63 16.83 11.71 -17.19
N TYR A 64 17.86 10.88 -17.03
CA TYR A 64 17.88 9.83 -16.01
C TYR A 64 17.87 10.39 -14.59
N VAL A 65 18.59 11.48 -14.33
CA VAL A 65 18.51 12.20 -13.05
C VAL A 65 17.10 12.72 -12.81
N ALA A 66 16.46 13.32 -13.82
CA ALA A 66 15.09 13.81 -13.69
C ALA A 66 14.07 12.68 -13.43
N LEU A 67 14.20 11.55 -14.13
CA LEU A 67 13.37 10.36 -13.90
C LEU A 67 13.60 9.77 -12.50
N PHE A 68 14.84 9.74 -12.01
CA PHE A 68 15.13 9.31 -10.65
C PHE A 68 14.52 10.25 -9.60
N VAL A 69 14.60 11.58 -9.81
CA VAL A 69 13.95 12.56 -8.95
C VAL A 69 12.44 12.38 -8.97
N ILE A 70 11.84 12.11 -10.14
CA ILE A 70 10.41 11.79 -10.25
C ILE A 70 10.09 10.58 -9.36
N TYR A 71 10.82 9.49 -9.56
CA TYR A 71 10.59 8.25 -8.84
C TYR A 71 10.77 8.40 -7.32
N LEU A 72 11.79 9.13 -6.89
CA LEU A 72 12.06 9.41 -5.48
C LEU A 72 10.92 10.22 -4.84
N VAL A 73 10.49 11.31 -5.47
CA VAL A 73 9.43 12.17 -4.93
C VAL A 73 8.10 11.44 -4.92
N GLU A 74 7.77 10.67 -5.96
CA GLU A 74 6.58 9.81 -5.97
C GLU A 74 6.60 8.77 -4.84
N THR A 75 7.77 8.16 -4.60
CA THR A 75 7.94 7.21 -3.48
C THR A 75 7.73 7.89 -2.13
N PHE A 76 8.21 9.13 -1.98
CA PHE A 76 7.99 9.93 -0.77
C PHE A 76 6.54 10.34 -0.58
N VAL A 77 5.89 10.86 -1.62
CA VAL A 77 4.46 11.22 -1.61
C VAL A 77 3.62 9.99 -1.25
N ALA A 78 3.85 8.86 -1.91
CA ALA A 78 3.15 7.62 -1.62
C ALA A 78 3.36 7.16 -0.16
N SER A 79 4.60 7.20 0.34
CA SER A 79 4.93 6.81 1.71
C SER A 79 4.30 7.76 2.75
N PHE A 80 4.28 9.06 2.46
CA PHE A 80 3.67 10.08 3.33
C PHE A 80 2.15 9.87 3.47
N PHE A 81 1.42 9.70 2.37
CA PHE A 81 -0.02 9.47 2.44
C PHE A 81 -0.38 8.07 2.95
N ALA A 82 0.49 7.07 2.74
CA ALA A 82 0.36 5.77 3.39
C ALA A 82 0.55 5.89 4.91
N ALA A 83 1.54 6.65 5.38
CA ALA A 83 1.76 6.93 6.80
C ALA A 83 0.55 7.62 7.43
N ALA A 84 -0.02 8.62 6.76
CA ALA A 84 -1.24 9.27 7.23
C ALA A 84 -2.43 8.31 7.26
N LEU A 85 -2.61 7.44 6.25
CA LEU A 85 -3.68 6.44 6.28
C LEU A 85 -3.51 5.44 7.43
N VAL A 86 -2.29 5.01 7.69
CA VAL A 86 -1.94 4.12 8.80
C VAL A 86 -2.26 4.80 10.14
N ALA A 87 -1.85 6.05 10.32
CA ALA A 87 -2.17 6.88 11.48
C ALA A 87 -3.68 6.97 11.74
N ALA A 88 -4.45 7.37 10.73
CA ALA A 88 -5.91 7.49 10.83
C ALA A 88 -6.60 6.14 11.08
N THR A 89 -6.09 5.05 10.49
CA THR A 89 -6.67 3.73 10.70
C THR A 89 -6.41 3.24 12.12
N ARG A 90 -5.22 3.48 12.68
CA ARG A 90 -4.92 3.08 14.06
C ARG A 90 -5.82 3.77 15.07
N SER A 91 -6.19 5.05 14.85
CA SER A 91 -7.14 5.74 15.72
C SER A 91 -8.51 5.08 15.70
N VAL A 92 -9.00 4.68 14.51
CA VAL A 92 -10.25 3.91 14.39
C VAL A 92 -10.18 2.61 15.18
N PHE A 93 -9.06 1.88 15.12
CA PHE A 93 -8.92 0.63 15.87
C PHE A 93 -8.86 0.80 17.38
N HIS A 94 -8.66 2.01 17.87
CA HIS A 94 -8.69 2.36 19.30
C HIS A 94 -10.02 3.01 19.71
N GLY A 95 -11.01 3.08 18.82
CA GLY A 95 -12.31 3.71 19.08
C GLY A 95 -12.32 5.24 18.97
N ASP A 96 -11.24 5.85 18.46
CA ASP A 96 -11.13 7.29 18.27
C ASP A 96 -11.63 7.73 16.88
N GLU A 97 -12.24 8.91 16.81
CA GLU A 97 -12.70 9.49 15.54
C GLU A 97 -11.50 9.90 14.65
N PRO A 98 -11.34 9.33 13.45
CA PRO A 98 -10.21 9.64 12.58
C PRO A 98 -10.34 11.04 11.98
N THR A 99 -9.26 11.83 12.04
CA THR A 99 -9.20 13.14 11.37
C THR A 99 -8.10 13.16 10.31
N VAL A 100 -8.44 13.63 9.10
CA VAL A 100 -7.47 13.75 7.98
C VAL A 100 -6.31 14.68 8.37
N ALA A 101 -6.62 15.82 8.98
CA ALA A 101 -5.62 16.80 9.39
C ALA A 101 -4.69 16.26 10.49
N GLY A 102 -5.23 15.59 11.51
CA GLY A 102 -4.43 14.98 12.57
C GLY A 102 -3.51 13.88 12.04
N ALA A 103 -4.04 13.03 11.16
CA ALA A 103 -3.28 11.96 10.53
C ALA A 103 -2.15 12.47 9.62
N MET A 104 -2.41 13.50 8.81
CA MET A 104 -1.37 14.16 8.00
C MET A 104 -0.31 14.84 8.87
N ARG A 105 -0.71 15.44 10.00
CA ARG A 105 0.23 16.05 10.95
C ARG A 105 1.14 14.99 11.56
N GLN A 106 0.57 13.87 12.01
CA GLN A 106 1.36 12.75 12.55
C GLN A 106 2.34 12.19 11.50
N ALA A 107 1.92 12.04 10.24
CA ALA A 107 2.84 11.66 9.16
C ALA A 107 3.95 12.71 8.94
N TRP A 108 3.63 14.00 9.05
CA TRP A 108 4.58 15.11 8.85
C TRP A 108 5.64 15.21 9.94
N ASP A 109 5.31 14.80 11.16
CA ASP A 109 6.26 14.70 12.26
C ASP A 109 7.37 13.68 11.94
N HIS A 110 7.07 12.68 11.09
CA HIS A 110 7.98 11.62 10.65
C HIS A 110 8.55 11.82 9.22
N LYS A 111 8.45 13.02 8.65
CA LYS A 111 8.89 13.31 7.26
C LYS A 111 10.35 12.93 6.95
N TRP A 112 11.26 13.04 7.92
CA TRP A 112 12.68 12.72 7.69
C TRP A 112 12.93 11.22 7.60
N PRO A 113 12.46 10.39 8.56
CA PRO A 113 12.44 8.93 8.39
C PRO A 113 11.75 8.48 7.10
N LEU A 114 10.61 9.07 6.73
CA LEU A 114 9.89 8.76 5.49
C LEU A 114 10.72 9.10 4.24
N LEU A 115 11.44 10.23 4.26
CA LEU A 115 12.34 10.62 3.17
C LEU A 115 13.50 9.64 3.04
N VAL A 116 14.14 9.27 4.16
CA VAL A 116 15.23 8.28 4.16
C VAL A 116 14.74 6.93 3.61
N TRP A 117 13.59 6.47 4.08
CA TRP A 117 12.94 5.28 3.53
C TRP A 117 12.72 5.39 2.03
N SER A 118 12.21 6.53 1.57
CA SER A 118 11.90 6.74 0.15
C SER A 118 13.14 6.76 -0.73
N VAL A 119 14.25 7.33 -0.24
CA VAL A 119 15.56 7.25 -0.92
C VAL A 119 16.02 5.80 -1.04
N ILE A 120 15.98 5.05 0.05
CA ILE A 120 16.41 3.64 0.03
C ILE A 120 15.51 2.82 -0.90
N ALA A 121 14.19 2.98 -0.80
CA ALA A 121 13.22 2.27 -1.63
C ALA A 121 13.38 2.61 -3.11
N ALA A 122 13.62 3.88 -3.46
CA ALA A 122 13.86 4.28 -4.84
C ALA A 122 15.17 3.70 -5.40
N VAL A 123 16.25 3.72 -4.61
CA VAL A 123 17.54 3.13 -5.02
C VAL A 123 17.39 1.61 -5.22
N VAL A 124 16.78 0.92 -4.26
CA VAL A 124 16.57 -0.53 -4.36
C VAL A 124 15.65 -0.89 -5.52
N GLY A 125 14.59 -0.11 -5.77
CA GLY A 125 13.71 -0.30 -6.93
C GLY A 125 14.46 -0.19 -8.25
N VAL A 126 15.35 0.80 -8.39
CA VAL A 126 16.20 0.97 -9.59
C VAL A 126 17.17 -0.21 -9.74
N ILE A 127 17.76 -0.70 -8.64
CA ILE A 127 18.66 -1.87 -8.66
C ILE A 127 17.91 -3.12 -9.12
N ILE A 128 16.72 -3.39 -8.56
CA ILE A 128 15.89 -4.54 -8.95
C ILE A 128 15.56 -4.45 -10.44
N GLN A 129 15.08 -3.29 -10.90
CA GLN A 129 14.74 -3.06 -12.31
C GLN A 129 15.92 -3.26 -13.25
N ALA A 130 17.13 -2.85 -12.84
CA ALA A 130 18.36 -3.02 -13.63
C ALA A 130 18.85 -4.48 -13.69
N ILE A 131 18.54 -5.30 -12.68
CA ILE A 131 18.82 -6.73 -12.69
C ILE A 131 17.79 -7.46 -13.57
N GLU A 132 16.50 -7.13 -13.41
CA GLU A 132 15.40 -7.72 -14.18
C GLU A 132 15.49 -7.39 -15.68
N SER A 133 16.12 -6.28 -16.08
CA SER A 133 16.32 -5.93 -17.49
C SER A 133 17.40 -6.76 -18.20
N GLN A 134 18.05 -7.71 -17.53
CA GLN A 134 19.08 -8.56 -18.13
C GLN A 134 18.49 -9.89 -18.61
N ASP A 135 18.85 -10.32 -19.82
CA ASP A 135 18.46 -11.63 -20.39
C ASP A 135 19.26 -12.79 -19.76
N ASN A 136 19.19 -12.92 -18.43
CA ASN A 136 19.89 -13.98 -17.68
C ASN A 136 18.97 -14.58 -16.62
N ILE A 137 18.57 -15.84 -16.85
CA ILE A 137 17.66 -16.59 -15.96
C ILE A 137 18.18 -16.70 -14.52
N VAL A 138 19.50 -16.73 -14.31
CA VAL A 138 20.10 -16.78 -12.96
C VAL A 138 19.92 -15.42 -12.27
N ALA A 139 20.11 -14.33 -13.00
CA ALA A 139 19.89 -12.98 -12.48
C ALA A 139 18.41 -12.76 -12.13
N GLU A 140 17.50 -13.27 -12.96
CA GLU A 140 16.05 -13.20 -12.73
C GLU A 140 15.63 -13.98 -11.46
N VAL A 141 16.14 -15.19 -11.27
CA VAL A 141 15.86 -15.98 -10.05
C VAL A 141 16.39 -15.30 -8.79
N LEU A 142 17.61 -14.75 -8.85
CA LEU A 142 18.20 -14.02 -7.72
C LEU A 142 17.44 -12.72 -7.41
N ALA A 143 17.02 -11.98 -8.44
CA ALA A 143 16.18 -10.79 -8.30
C ALA A 143 14.83 -11.15 -7.67
N GLY A 144 14.20 -12.23 -8.10
CA GLY A 144 12.95 -12.72 -7.52
C GLY A 144 13.09 -13.08 -6.03
N LEU A 145 14.15 -13.79 -5.65
CA LEU A 145 14.42 -14.10 -4.24
C LEU A 145 14.68 -12.85 -3.41
N PHE A 146 15.45 -11.91 -3.95
CA PHE A 146 15.71 -10.63 -3.31
C PHE A 146 14.43 -9.81 -3.16
N ALA A 147 13.58 -9.74 -4.18
CA ALA A 147 12.30 -9.05 -4.15
C ALA A 147 11.36 -9.62 -3.08
N VAL A 148 11.33 -10.95 -2.91
CA VAL A 148 10.59 -11.61 -1.83
C VAL A 148 11.14 -11.20 -0.46
N ALA A 149 12.46 -11.32 -0.25
CA ALA A 149 13.09 -10.92 1.01
C ALA A 149 12.87 -9.43 1.32
N TRP A 150 13.01 -8.57 0.31
CA TRP A 150 12.74 -7.15 0.39
C TRP A 150 11.28 -6.86 0.79
N SER A 151 10.32 -7.56 0.17
CA SER A 151 8.91 -7.40 0.50
C SER A 151 8.59 -7.74 1.94
N VAL A 152 9.23 -8.79 2.49
CA VAL A 152 9.11 -9.20 3.89
C VAL A 152 9.73 -8.16 4.82
N MET A 153 10.97 -7.73 4.54
CA MET A 153 11.66 -6.74 5.36
C MET A 153 10.96 -5.39 5.39
N THR A 154 10.29 -5.00 4.31
CA THR A 154 9.73 -3.66 4.15
C THR A 154 8.22 -3.56 4.37
N TYR A 155 7.57 -4.70 4.61
CA TYR A 155 6.12 -4.78 4.65
C TYR A 155 5.46 -3.79 5.62
N PHE A 156 6.05 -3.65 6.81
CA PHE A 156 5.57 -2.81 7.90
C PHE A 156 6.46 -1.60 8.16
N VAL A 157 7.39 -1.25 7.25
CA VAL A 157 8.31 -0.12 7.47
C VAL A 157 7.55 1.19 7.70
N VAL A 158 6.48 1.45 6.94
CA VAL A 158 5.68 2.68 7.13
C VAL A 158 5.01 2.72 8.51
N PRO A 159 4.25 1.70 8.97
CA PRO A 159 3.77 1.65 10.34
C PRO A 159 4.85 1.78 11.41
N VAL A 160 5.98 1.08 11.27
CA VAL A 160 7.11 1.16 12.20
C VAL A 160 7.64 2.59 12.29
N ILE A 161 7.84 3.27 11.15
CA ILE A 161 8.29 4.66 11.11
C ILE A 161 7.33 5.59 11.87
N VAL A 162 6.02 5.35 11.80
CA VAL A 162 5.01 6.25 12.36
C VAL A 162 4.76 5.99 13.85
N PHE A 163 4.95 4.76 14.32
CA PHE A 163 4.57 4.37 15.67
C PHE A 163 5.73 4.00 16.58
N GLU A 164 6.95 3.90 16.05
CA GLU A 164 8.13 3.49 16.81
C GLU A 164 9.32 4.41 16.56
N ASP A 165 10.03 4.75 17.64
CA ASP A 165 11.28 5.51 17.57
C ASP A 165 12.42 4.61 17.11
N THR A 166 12.63 4.56 15.79
CA THR A 166 13.63 3.68 15.17
C THR A 166 14.76 4.44 14.51
N SER A 167 15.96 3.85 14.54
CA SER A 167 17.08 4.27 13.71
C SER A 167 16.86 3.85 12.25
N VAL A 168 17.69 4.34 11.33
CA VAL A 168 17.59 4.00 9.89
C VAL A 168 17.62 2.49 9.64
N THR A 169 18.46 1.74 10.34
CA THR A 169 18.50 0.27 10.23
C THR A 169 17.41 -0.39 11.08
N GLY A 170 17.06 0.22 12.22
CA GLY A 170 16.01 -0.25 13.12
C GLY A 170 14.65 -0.43 12.43
N MET A 171 14.26 0.49 11.53
CA MET A 171 12.97 0.40 10.83
C MET A 171 12.79 -0.91 10.05
N PHE A 172 13.89 -1.45 9.49
CA PHE A 172 13.88 -2.70 8.72
C PHE A 172 13.88 -3.92 9.63
N SER A 173 14.71 -3.90 10.68
CA SER A 173 14.80 -4.99 11.64
C SER A 173 13.45 -5.20 12.35
N GLU A 174 12.81 -4.11 12.75
CA GLU A 174 11.52 -4.18 13.44
C GLU A 174 10.40 -4.56 12.47
N SER A 175 10.34 -3.97 11.27
CA SER A 175 9.36 -4.40 10.25
C SER A 175 9.48 -5.90 9.93
N ALA A 176 10.70 -6.44 9.81
CA ALA A 176 10.93 -7.85 9.58
C ALA A 176 10.53 -8.73 10.78
N ARG A 177 10.74 -8.25 12.01
CA ARG A 177 10.28 -8.92 13.24
C ARG A 177 8.76 -8.97 13.30
N THR A 178 8.10 -7.84 13.13
CA THR A 178 6.64 -7.70 13.11
C THR A 178 6.00 -8.58 12.03
N PHE A 179 6.64 -8.70 10.87
CA PHE A 179 6.21 -9.62 9.80
C PHE A 179 6.30 -11.09 10.23
N LYS A 180 7.43 -11.52 10.79
CA LYS A 180 7.63 -12.91 11.24
C LYS A 180 6.60 -13.30 12.30
N ASP A 181 6.28 -12.38 13.18
CA ASP A 181 5.36 -12.60 14.31
C ASP A 181 3.90 -12.79 13.86
N THR A 182 3.54 -12.34 12.67
CA THR A 182 2.16 -12.42 12.16
C THR A 182 1.95 -13.30 10.93
N TRP A 183 2.98 -13.59 10.12
CA TRP A 183 2.76 -13.98 8.71
C TRP A 183 3.64 -15.10 8.15
N GLY A 184 4.31 -15.90 8.98
CA GLY A 184 5.25 -16.96 8.56
C GLY A 184 4.74 -17.97 7.50
N GLU A 185 3.42 -18.22 7.40
CA GLU A 185 2.85 -19.17 6.42
C GLU A 185 1.71 -18.61 5.54
N SER A 186 1.30 -17.35 5.67
CA SER A 186 0.07 -16.82 5.03
C SER A 186 0.31 -15.86 3.84
N ILE A 187 1.54 -15.82 3.31
CA ILE A 187 2.06 -14.96 2.21
C ILE A 187 1.11 -14.74 1.01
N GLY A 188 0.14 -15.63 0.77
CA GLY A 188 -0.86 -15.49 -0.30
C GLY A 188 -2.13 -14.69 0.00
N ALA A 189 -2.40 -14.23 1.23
CA ALA A 189 -3.70 -13.63 1.58
C ALA A 189 -3.90 -12.20 1.02
N MET A 190 -2.85 -11.46 0.71
CA MET A 190 -2.96 -10.11 0.14
C MET A 190 -3.45 -10.07 -1.31
N GLY A 191 -3.23 -11.16 -2.07
CA GLY A 191 -3.71 -11.26 -3.45
C GLY A 191 -5.22 -11.07 -3.58
N ALA A 192 -5.98 -11.40 -2.52
CA ALA A 192 -7.43 -11.21 -2.51
C ALA A 192 -7.86 -9.74 -2.53
N ILE A 193 -7.13 -8.83 -1.84
CA ILE A 193 -7.44 -7.40 -1.87
C ILE A 193 -7.18 -6.83 -3.27
N ASN A 194 -6.12 -7.28 -3.94
CA ASN A 194 -5.86 -6.91 -5.34
C ASN A 194 -6.97 -7.41 -6.27
N LEU A 195 -7.49 -8.62 -6.05
CA LEU A 195 -8.61 -9.15 -6.83
C LEU A 195 -9.90 -8.34 -6.60
N VAL A 196 -10.18 -7.94 -5.36
CA VAL A 196 -11.31 -7.05 -5.02
C VAL A 196 -11.14 -5.68 -5.69
N THR A 197 -9.93 -5.12 -5.65
CA THR A 197 -9.61 -3.85 -6.31
C THR A 197 -9.81 -3.94 -7.82
N PHE A 198 -9.31 -5.02 -8.44
CA PHE A 198 -9.49 -5.28 -9.86
C PHE A 198 -10.97 -5.38 -10.23
N ALA A 199 -11.80 -6.05 -9.41
CA ALA A 199 -13.24 -6.12 -9.64
C ALA A 199 -13.90 -4.73 -9.61
N PHE A 200 -13.52 -3.84 -8.68
CA PHE A 200 -14.03 -2.47 -8.65
C PHE A 200 -13.60 -1.65 -9.87
N VAL A 201 -12.34 -1.77 -10.29
CA VAL A 201 -11.83 -1.14 -11.51
C VAL A 201 -12.58 -1.64 -12.74
N LEU A 202 -12.83 -2.94 -12.83
CA LEU A 202 -13.59 -3.56 -13.92
C LEU A 202 -15.03 -3.04 -13.94
N VAL A 203 -15.69 -2.92 -12.80
CA VAL A 203 -17.04 -2.32 -12.70
C VAL A 203 -17.00 -0.88 -13.21
N GLY A 204 -16.02 -0.07 -12.80
CA GLY A 204 -15.85 1.29 -13.31
C GLY A 204 -15.70 1.34 -14.84
N ALA A 205 -14.84 0.49 -15.39
CA ALA A 205 -14.64 0.39 -16.84
C ALA A 205 -15.93 -0.03 -17.57
N LEU A 206 -16.65 -1.02 -17.04
CA LEU A 206 -17.93 -1.47 -17.60
C LEU A 206 -18.99 -0.37 -17.57
N LEU A 207 -19.05 0.44 -16.50
CA LEU A 207 -19.95 1.60 -16.45
C LEU A 207 -19.61 2.63 -17.54
N GLY A 208 -18.32 2.84 -17.84
CA GLY A 208 -17.89 3.66 -18.97
C GLY A 208 -18.38 3.10 -20.31
N VAL A 209 -18.22 1.79 -20.54
CA VAL A 209 -18.70 1.12 -21.76
C VAL A 209 -20.22 1.21 -21.89
N VAL A 210 -20.97 0.92 -20.82
CA VAL A 210 -22.44 1.04 -20.83
C VAL A 210 -22.87 2.47 -21.11
N THR A 211 -22.19 3.46 -20.52
CA THR A 211 -22.47 4.88 -20.77
C THR A 211 -22.25 5.23 -22.24
N PHE A 212 -21.17 4.74 -22.86
CA PHE A 212 -20.91 4.95 -24.28
C PHE A 212 -22.02 4.39 -25.18
N LEU A 213 -22.54 3.21 -24.84
CA LEU A 213 -23.56 2.51 -25.64
C LEU A 213 -24.96 3.12 -25.51
N VAL A 214 -25.28 3.73 -24.36
CA VAL A 214 -26.63 4.22 -24.05
C VAL A 214 -26.77 5.72 -24.28
N VAL A 215 -25.69 6.50 -24.16
CA VAL A 215 -25.72 7.95 -24.30
C VAL A 215 -25.62 8.36 -25.78
N PRO A 216 -26.45 9.30 -26.27
CA PRO A 216 -26.40 9.78 -27.65
C PRO A 216 -25.01 10.24 -28.10
N SER A 217 -24.69 9.99 -29.37
CA SER A 217 -23.34 10.15 -29.95
C SER A 217 -22.71 11.54 -29.80
N GLY A 218 -23.52 12.60 -29.67
CA GLY A 218 -23.03 13.96 -29.48
C GLY A 218 -22.23 14.18 -28.19
N ILE A 219 -22.54 13.43 -27.13
CA ILE A 219 -21.83 13.52 -25.83
C ILE A 219 -21.39 12.16 -25.29
N GLY A 220 -21.74 11.05 -25.95
CA GLY A 220 -21.53 9.69 -25.46
C GLY A 220 -20.07 9.36 -25.13
N VAL A 221 -19.12 9.84 -25.95
CA VAL A 221 -17.68 9.64 -25.67
C VAL A 221 -17.25 10.39 -24.40
N ALA A 222 -17.60 11.67 -24.28
CA ALA A 222 -17.23 12.47 -23.11
C ALA A 222 -17.87 11.91 -21.83
N ALA A 223 -19.15 11.56 -21.89
CA ALA A 223 -19.86 10.93 -20.77
C ALA A 223 -19.23 9.59 -20.36
N ALA A 224 -18.88 8.74 -21.33
CA ALA A 224 -18.23 7.46 -21.08
C ALA A 224 -16.85 7.61 -20.43
N VAL A 225 -16.05 8.57 -20.89
CA VAL A 225 -14.74 8.87 -20.29
C VAL A 225 -14.91 9.34 -18.85
N VAL A 226 -15.83 10.27 -18.60
CA VAL A 226 -16.09 10.78 -17.23
C VAL A 226 -16.54 9.64 -16.32
N VAL A 227 -17.58 8.91 -16.68
CA VAL A 227 -18.12 7.82 -15.84
C VAL A 227 -17.10 6.71 -15.65
N GLY A 228 -16.47 6.26 -16.74
CA GLY A 228 -15.49 5.18 -16.71
C GLY A 228 -14.27 5.53 -15.86
N LEU A 229 -13.68 6.71 -16.09
CA LEU A 229 -12.50 7.16 -15.35
C LEU A 229 -12.82 7.41 -13.88
N SER A 230 -13.96 8.05 -13.56
CA SER A 230 -14.37 8.23 -12.17
C SER A 230 -14.58 6.90 -11.45
N GLY A 231 -15.19 5.91 -12.10
CA GLY A 231 -15.36 4.56 -11.55
C GLY A 231 -14.03 3.85 -11.32
N ILE A 232 -13.10 3.93 -12.28
CA ILE A 232 -11.75 3.37 -12.16
C ILE A 232 -10.99 4.02 -10.99
N VAL A 233 -10.95 5.35 -10.94
CA VAL A 233 -10.29 6.10 -9.87
C VAL A 233 -10.87 5.73 -8.51
N LEU A 234 -12.19 5.70 -8.38
CA LEU A 234 -12.84 5.31 -7.12
C LEU A 234 -12.47 3.86 -6.72
N GLY A 235 -12.45 2.93 -7.67
CA GLY A 235 -12.03 1.55 -7.43
C GLY A 235 -10.57 1.45 -6.93
N LEU A 236 -9.67 2.22 -7.52
CA LEU A 236 -8.27 2.31 -7.09
C LEU A 236 -8.15 2.90 -5.68
N LEU A 237 -8.87 3.98 -5.37
CA LEU A 237 -8.88 4.60 -4.05
C LEU A 237 -9.37 3.64 -2.97
N ILE A 238 -10.48 2.95 -3.23
CA ILE A 238 -11.00 1.88 -2.35
C ILE A 238 -9.92 0.82 -2.15
N GLY A 239 -9.31 0.31 -3.22
CA GLY A 239 -8.28 -0.71 -3.13
C GLY A 239 -7.06 -0.30 -2.28
N LYS A 240 -6.60 0.94 -2.45
CA LYS A 240 -5.51 1.52 -1.66
C LYS A 240 -5.90 1.64 -0.18
N SER A 241 -7.10 2.13 0.11
CA SER A 241 -7.62 2.20 1.49
C SER A 241 -7.74 0.83 2.13
N LEU A 242 -8.35 -0.15 1.44
CA LEU A 242 -8.49 -1.52 1.96
C LEU A 242 -7.12 -2.14 2.27
N THR A 243 -6.14 -1.93 1.39
CA THR A 243 -4.77 -2.41 1.59
C THR A 243 -4.13 -1.77 2.83
N GLY A 244 -4.22 -0.44 2.96
CA GLY A 244 -3.67 0.28 4.11
C GLY A 244 -4.34 -0.11 5.43
N ILE A 245 -5.66 -0.27 5.43
CA ILE A 245 -6.43 -0.68 6.60
C ILE A 245 -6.05 -2.11 7.02
N ALA A 246 -6.03 -3.05 6.07
CA ALA A 246 -5.64 -4.43 6.34
C ALA A 246 -4.20 -4.53 6.87
N LYS A 247 -3.25 -3.78 6.29
CA LYS A 247 -1.87 -3.70 6.78
C LYS A 247 -1.80 -3.16 8.20
N THR A 248 -2.54 -2.10 8.50
CA THR A 248 -2.55 -1.51 9.85
C THR A 248 -3.15 -2.48 10.87
N ALA A 249 -4.21 -3.22 10.50
CA ALA A 249 -4.84 -4.20 11.39
C ALA A 249 -3.86 -5.31 11.77
N LEU A 250 -3.09 -5.81 10.79
CA LEU A 250 -2.06 -6.80 11.02
C LEU A 250 -0.92 -6.26 11.88
N TYR A 251 -0.50 -5.02 11.64
CA TYR A 251 0.54 -4.37 12.44
C TYR A 251 0.10 -4.22 13.90
N VAL A 252 -1.10 -3.67 14.14
CA VAL A 252 -1.68 -3.50 15.49
C VAL A 252 -1.79 -4.85 16.21
N TYR A 253 -2.30 -5.88 15.53
CA TYR A 253 -2.35 -7.21 16.13
C TYR A 253 -0.94 -7.75 16.49
N ALA A 254 0.05 -7.53 15.63
CA ALA A 254 1.42 -7.98 15.85
C ALA A 254 2.06 -7.33 17.09
N THR A 255 1.84 -6.03 17.27
CA THR A 255 2.53 -5.21 18.28
C THR A 255 1.75 -5.11 19.58
N GLU A 256 0.43 -5.07 19.52
CA GLU A 256 -0.44 -4.87 20.68
C GLU A 256 -1.05 -6.18 21.21
N GLN A 257 -0.96 -7.28 20.44
CA GLN A 257 -1.50 -8.61 20.78
C GLN A 257 -3.02 -8.62 21.06
N THR A 258 -3.73 -7.60 20.56
CA THR A 258 -5.19 -7.46 20.68
C THR A 258 -5.82 -7.43 19.29
N ALA A 259 -7.00 -8.02 19.16
CA ALA A 259 -7.77 -7.93 17.92
C ALA A 259 -8.23 -6.47 17.73
N PRO A 260 -7.89 -5.82 16.61
CA PRO A 260 -8.34 -4.45 16.33
C PRO A 260 -9.87 -4.39 16.22
N GLU A 261 -10.46 -3.24 16.54
CA GLU A 261 -11.89 -3.00 16.28
C GLU A 261 -12.23 -3.30 14.79
N PHE A 262 -13.42 -3.85 14.52
CA PHE A 262 -13.85 -4.36 13.22
C PHE A 262 -13.16 -5.64 12.74
N PHE A 263 -12.18 -6.15 13.49
CA PHE A 263 -11.45 -7.39 13.20
C PHE A 263 -11.57 -8.44 14.32
N GLU A 264 -12.47 -8.26 15.29
CA GLU A 264 -12.62 -9.14 16.45
C GLU A 264 -13.00 -10.57 16.08
N ASP A 265 -13.74 -10.72 14.98
CA ASP A 265 -14.19 -12.02 14.45
C ASP A 265 -13.14 -12.69 13.54
N MET A 266 -11.89 -12.23 13.56
CA MET A 266 -10.78 -12.83 12.82
C MET A 266 -9.93 -13.69 13.74
N ASP A 267 -9.71 -14.94 13.33
CA ASP A 267 -8.72 -15.81 13.93
C ASP A 267 -7.32 -15.40 13.43
N PHE A 268 -6.67 -14.52 14.19
CA PHE A 268 -5.30 -14.11 13.94
C PHE A 268 -4.25 -15.11 14.45
N SER A 269 -4.59 -15.95 15.44
CA SER A 269 -3.65 -16.95 15.96
C SER A 269 -3.38 -18.06 14.95
N GLY A 270 -4.37 -18.38 14.10
CA GLY A 270 -4.18 -19.24 12.93
C GLY A 270 -3.33 -18.63 11.80
N LEU A 271 -2.86 -17.37 11.93
CA LEU A 271 -1.97 -16.68 10.98
C LEU A 271 -0.51 -16.65 11.44
N GLY A 272 -0.28 -16.51 12.76
CA GLY A 272 1.04 -16.65 13.37
C GLY A 272 1.40 -18.13 13.47
N GLY A 273 2.60 -18.52 13.04
CA GLY A 273 3.06 -19.90 13.23
C GLY A 273 2.99 -20.28 14.70
N ASP A 274 2.41 -21.45 15.00
CA ASP A 274 2.12 -21.97 16.36
C ASP A 274 3.14 -21.47 17.40
N ARG A 275 2.77 -20.43 18.15
CA ARG A 275 3.43 -20.18 19.44
C ARG A 275 2.79 -21.16 20.40
N GLY A 276 3.42 -22.33 20.49
CA GLY A 276 3.04 -23.38 21.42
C GLY A 276 2.75 -22.77 22.79
N SER A 277 1.52 -22.95 23.25
CA SER A 277 1.15 -22.73 24.63
C SER A 277 1.88 -23.77 25.49
N SER A 278 3.16 -23.56 25.76
CA SER A 278 3.81 -24.18 26.89
C SER A 278 3.34 -23.43 28.14
N SER A 279 2.12 -23.74 28.57
CA SER A 279 1.74 -23.54 29.96
C SER A 279 2.70 -24.38 30.79
N VAL A 280 3.74 -23.73 31.30
CA VAL A 280 4.58 -24.21 32.40
C VAL A 280 3.66 -24.30 33.62
N GLY A 281 2.95 -25.43 33.72
CA GLY A 281 2.33 -25.89 34.95
C GLY A 281 3.44 -26.43 35.85
N GLY A 282 4.12 -25.52 36.54
CA GLY A 282 5.16 -25.82 37.50
C GLY A 282 4.72 -25.51 38.92
N ARG A 283 4.56 -26.59 39.70
CA ARG A 283 4.54 -26.69 41.18
C ARG A 283 3.19 -26.32 41.80
N ILE A 284 2.58 -27.17 42.64
CA ILE A 284 3.15 -28.02 43.71
C ILE A 284 2.41 -29.35 43.78
#